data_AF-A0A7Y6XJ53-F1
#
_entry.id   AF-A0A7Y6XJ53-F1
#
_cell.length_a   1.000
_cell.length_b   1.000
_cell.length_c   1.000
_cell.angle_alpha   90.00
_cell.angle_beta   90.00
_cell.angle_gamma   90.00
#
_symmetry.space_group_name_H-M   'P 1'
#
loop_
_entity.id
_entity.type
_entity.pdbx_description
1 polymer ?
#
loop_
_entity_poly.entity_id
_entity_poly.type
_entity_poly.pdbx_seq_one_letter_code
_entity_poly.pdbx_strand_id
1 'polypeptide(L)'
;MWTAFRPLPTVLSLGLCWVLFSGCDSGKKQFQEANAQYEALVDKGVPPTDPAWDAVVASLEKVPAGSRSRPEADKRLAAIRGLRGSLPPRPLATPGATGPGTSEADVKRAACEALAKKLGQATDAAAREPLRTALGQCHADLVKLEAKSHPPGEQGHEHGGEPH
;
A
#
# COMPACT_ATOMS: atom_id res chain seq x y z
N MET A 1 -22.35 34.47 -71.45
CA MET A 1 -23.05 34.94 -70.23
C MET A 1 -22.57 34.07 -69.08
N TRP A 2 -21.77 34.64 -68.18
CA TRP A 2 -21.16 33.94 -67.04
C TRP A 2 -22.12 33.98 -65.85
N THR A 3 -22.44 32.84 -65.25
CA THR A 3 -23.15 32.79 -63.96
C THR A 3 -22.14 32.56 -62.85
N ALA A 4 -22.15 33.51 -61.91
CA ALA A 4 -21.18 33.68 -60.84
C ALA A 4 -21.44 32.73 -59.66
N PHE A 5 -20.36 32.19 -59.10
CA PHE A 5 -20.30 31.60 -57.76
C PHE A 5 -20.57 32.66 -56.68
N ARG A 6 -21.38 32.32 -55.67
CA ARG A 6 -21.37 33.01 -54.36
C ARG A 6 -21.37 31.98 -53.21
N PRO A 7 -20.31 31.89 -52.41
CA PRO A 7 -20.30 31.10 -51.19
C PRO A 7 -21.02 31.84 -50.04
N LEU A 8 -21.85 31.12 -49.29
CA LEU A 8 -22.49 31.61 -48.06
C LEU A 8 -21.47 31.71 -46.90
N PRO A 9 -21.59 32.71 -46.01
CA PRO A 9 -20.62 32.95 -44.94
C PRO A 9 -20.86 32.02 -43.74
N THR A 10 -20.08 30.95 -43.65
CA THR A 10 -19.87 30.13 -42.44
C THR A 10 -18.92 30.85 -41.47
N VAL A 11 -19.33 31.95 -40.84
CA VAL A 11 -18.45 32.66 -39.87
C VAL A 11 -19.14 32.92 -38.51
N LEU A 12 -20.43 32.69 -38.38
CA LEU A 12 -21.19 33.07 -37.18
C LEU A 12 -21.48 31.88 -36.24
N SER A 13 -20.46 31.12 -35.85
CA SER A 13 -20.61 30.09 -34.78
C SER A 13 -19.38 29.87 -33.90
N LEU A 14 -18.22 30.48 -34.20
CA LEU A 14 -16.98 30.30 -33.41
C LEU A 14 -16.77 31.33 -32.29
N GLY A 15 -17.61 32.38 -32.20
CA GLY A 15 -17.47 33.42 -31.17
C GLY A 15 -18.01 33.05 -29.79
N LEU A 16 -18.97 32.12 -29.70
CA LEU A 16 -19.68 31.85 -28.44
C LEU A 16 -18.94 30.87 -27.51
N CYS A 17 -17.96 30.11 -28.02
CA CYS A 17 -17.17 29.17 -27.22
C CYS A 17 -16.04 29.83 -26.40
N TRP A 18 -15.69 31.09 -26.69
CA TRP A 18 -14.64 31.80 -25.96
C TRP A 18 -15.11 32.42 -24.63
N VAL A 19 -16.42 32.55 -24.43
CA VAL A 19 -16.98 33.21 -23.24
C VAL A 19 -17.00 32.30 -22.01
N LEU A 20 -16.75 30.99 -22.17
CA LEU A 20 -16.67 30.03 -21.06
C LEU A 20 -15.26 29.88 -20.46
N PHE A 21 -14.26 30.60 -20.99
CA PHE A 21 -12.86 30.43 -20.59
C PHE A 21 -12.33 31.50 -19.62
N SER A 22 -13.14 32.50 -19.27
CA SER A 22 -12.74 33.62 -18.41
C SER A 22 -13.03 33.44 -16.91
N GLY A 23 -13.39 32.24 -16.45
CA GLY A 23 -13.49 31.90 -15.02
C GLY A 23 -12.13 31.77 -14.31
N CYS A 24 -11.13 32.58 -14.67
CA CYS A 24 -9.73 32.15 -14.76
C CYS A 24 -8.70 32.93 -13.90
N ASP A 25 -9.06 33.55 -12.78
CA ASP A 25 -8.01 34.18 -11.92
C ASP A 25 -8.18 33.96 -10.41
N SER A 26 -9.39 34.08 -9.89
CA SER A 26 -9.67 33.95 -8.45
C SER A 26 -9.23 32.61 -7.87
N GLY A 27 -9.46 31.50 -8.58
CA GLY A 27 -9.04 30.18 -8.12
C GLY A 27 -7.52 29.95 -8.13
N LYS A 28 -6.77 30.66 -8.99
CA LYS A 28 -5.30 30.60 -9.01
C LYS A 28 -4.73 31.38 -7.83
N LYS A 29 -5.25 32.58 -7.58
CA LYS A 29 -4.84 33.40 -6.43
C LYS A 29 -5.11 32.69 -5.10
N GLN A 30 -6.29 32.10 -4.93
CA GLN A 30 -6.64 31.33 -3.73
C GLN A 30 -5.74 30.12 -3.51
N PHE A 31 -5.39 29.40 -4.59
CA PHE A 31 -4.45 28.29 -4.50
C PHE A 31 -3.04 28.77 -4.11
N GLN A 32 -2.54 29.86 -4.71
CA GLN A 32 -1.22 30.40 -4.38
C GLN A 32 -1.12 30.85 -2.92
N GLU A 33 -2.16 31.51 -2.40
CA GLU A 33 -2.21 31.91 -1.00
C GLU A 33 -2.22 30.70 -0.05
N ALA A 34 -3.03 29.68 -0.36
CA ALA A 34 -3.05 28.44 0.40
C ALA A 34 -1.71 27.68 0.32
N ASN A 35 -1.05 27.69 -0.84
CA ASN A 35 0.25 27.03 -1.03
C ASN A 35 1.38 27.77 -0.30
N ALA A 36 1.33 29.09 -0.19
CA ALA A 36 2.30 29.84 0.63
C ALA A 36 2.17 29.50 2.12
N GLN A 37 0.94 29.32 2.63
CA GLN A 37 0.72 28.85 4.00
C GLN A 37 1.20 27.40 4.20
N TYR A 38 0.97 26.54 3.21
CA TYR A 38 1.50 25.18 3.17
C TYR A 38 3.03 25.18 3.30
N GLU A 39 3.72 25.93 2.44
CA GLU A 39 5.19 26.02 2.44
C GLU A 39 5.73 26.58 3.75
N ALA A 40 5.09 27.61 4.31
CA ALA A 40 5.49 28.17 5.60
C ALA A 40 5.39 27.16 6.76
N LEU A 41 4.45 26.22 6.73
CA LEU A 41 4.36 25.15 7.73
C LEU A 41 5.39 24.04 7.48
N VAL A 42 5.66 23.71 6.22
CA VAL A 42 6.73 22.77 5.83
C VAL A 42 8.09 23.30 6.28
N ASP A 43 8.41 24.56 5.99
CA ASP A 43 9.69 25.20 6.32
C ASP A 43 9.93 25.28 7.83
N LYS A 44 8.86 25.45 8.60
CA LYS A 44 8.90 25.42 10.07
C LYS A 44 8.97 24.01 10.64
N GLY A 45 8.86 22.97 9.81
CA GLY A 45 8.84 21.57 10.23
C GLY A 45 7.63 21.22 11.09
N VAL A 46 6.49 21.92 10.92
CA VAL A 46 5.30 21.67 11.73
C VAL A 46 4.74 20.29 11.38
N PRO A 47 4.55 19.38 12.36
CA PRO A 47 4.09 18.03 12.09
C PRO A 47 2.69 18.07 11.45
N PRO A 48 2.39 17.24 10.43
CA PRO A 48 1.10 17.25 9.72
C PRO A 48 -0.12 17.09 10.64
N THR A 49 0.03 16.43 11.78
CA THR A 49 -1.02 16.23 12.80
C THR A 49 -1.37 17.51 13.57
N ASP A 50 -0.56 18.55 13.49
CA ASP A 50 -0.79 19.81 14.18
C ASP A 50 -2.05 20.54 13.65
N PRO A 51 -2.86 21.16 14.51
CA PRO A 51 -4.04 21.93 14.09
C PRO A 51 -3.72 23.14 13.21
N ALA A 52 -2.48 23.65 13.19
CA ALA A 52 -2.06 24.71 12.28
C ALA A 52 -2.32 24.36 10.79
N TRP A 53 -2.29 23.07 10.46
CA TRP A 53 -2.58 22.57 9.13
C TRP A 53 -4.08 22.62 8.77
N ASP A 54 -4.99 22.81 9.72
CA ASP A 54 -6.44 22.92 9.46
C ASP A 54 -6.77 24.19 8.67
N ALA A 55 -6.06 25.29 8.95
CA ALA A 55 -6.20 26.53 8.21
C ALA A 55 -5.79 26.36 6.73
N VAL A 56 -4.73 25.59 6.47
CA VAL A 56 -4.26 25.29 5.12
C VAL A 56 -5.25 24.41 4.37
N VAL A 57 -5.79 23.38 5.04
CA VAL A 57 -6.84 22.50 4.48
C VAL A 57 -8.08 23.32 4.11
N ALA A 58 -8.57 24.15 5.02
CA ALA A 58 -9.73 25.01 4.76
C ALA A 58 -9.49 26.00 3.60
N SER A 59 -8.27 26.53 3.47
CA SER A 59 -7.90 27.42 2.35
C SER A 59 -7.82 26.69 1.01
N LEU A 60 -7.30 25.45 0.98
CA LEU A 60 -7.28 24.61 -0.22
C LEU A 60 -8.69 24.16 -0.64
N GLU A 61 -9.58 23.90 0.31
CA GLU A 61 -10.98 23.51 0.04
C GLU A 61 -11.80 24.65 -0.58
N LYS A 62 -11.47 25.91 -0.25
CA LYS A 62 -12.11 27.11 -0.85
C LYS A 62 -11.79 27.31 -2.32
N VAL A 63 -10.81 26.60 -2.90
CA VAL A 63 -10.49 26.67 -4.33
C VAL A 63 -11.68 26.15 -5.15
N PRO A 64 -12.29 26.97 -6.04
CA PRO A 64 -13.48 26.61 -6.79
C PRO A 64 -13.30 25.33 -7.60
N ALA A 65 -14.31 24.45 -7.62
CA ALA A 65 -14.27 23.19 -8.35
C ALA A 65 -14.04 23.34 -9.87
N GLY A 66 -14.53 24.45 -10.45
CA GLY A 66 -14.33 24.76 -11.87
C GLY A 66 -13.00 25.44 -12.20
N SER A 67 -12.12 25.68 -11.21
CA SER A 67 -10.83 26.33 -11.43
C SER A 67 -9.80 25.35 -12.01
N ARG A 68 -8.93 25.85 -12.88
CA ARG A 68 -7.73 25.12 -13.34
C ARG A 68 -6.78 24.71 -12.21
N SER A 69 -6.82 25.42 -11.08
CA SER A 69 -5.99 25.13 -9.90
C SER A 69 -6.61 24.07 -8.98
N ARG A 70 -7.85 23.65 -9.24
CA ARG A 70 -8.54 22.66 -8.41
C ARG A 70 -7.82 21.31 -8.35
N PRO A 71 -7.35 20.71 -9.46
CA PRO A 71 -6.65 19.42 -9.40
C PRO A 71 -5.39 19.49 -8.53
N GLU A 72 -4.69 20.62 -8.55
CA GLU A 72 -3.49 20.82 -7.75
C GLU A 72 -3.84 21.01 -6.25
N ALA A 73 -4.91 21.75 -5.94
CA ALA A 73 -5.44 21.86 -4.59
C ALA A 73 -5.85 20.49 -4.02
N ASP A 74 -6.50 19.65 -4.83
CA ASP A 74 -6.91 18.29 -4.44
C ASP A 74 -5.71 17.37 -4.16
N LYS A 75 -4.63 17.46 -4.96
CA LYS A 75 -3.38 16.73 -4.66
C LYS A 75 -2.80 17.16 -3.32
N ARG A 76 -2.77 18.46 -3.02
CA ARG A 76 -2.27 18.98 -1.74
C ARG A 76 -3.14 18.52 -0.57
N LEU A 77 -4.46 18.54 -0.72
CA LEU A 77 -5.40 18.01 0.28
C LEU A 77 -5.19 16.51 0.51
N ALA A 78 -5.01 15.72 -0.56
CA ALA A 78 -4.73 14.29 -0.46
C ALA A 78 -3.41 14.02 0.25
N ALA A 79 -2.36 14.82 -0.02
CA ALA A 79 -1.07 14.70 0.66
C ALA A 79 -1.20 15.00 2.16
N ILE A 80 -1.83 16.12 2.53
CA ILE A 80 -2.02 16.50 3.94
C ILE A 80 -2.86 15.43 4.66
N ARG A 81 -3.97 14.99 4.07
CA ARG A 81 -4.83 13.94 4.65
C ARG A 81 -4.12 12.58 4.71
N GLY A 82 -3.27 12.25 3.74
CA GLY A 82 -2.46 11.03 3.74
C GLY A 82 -1.38 11.03 4.83
N LEU A 83 -0.83 12.21 5.14
CA LEU A 83 0.13 12.39 6.24
C LEU A 83 -0.55 12.44 7.62
N ARG A 84 -1.78 12.98 7.68
CA ARG A 84 -2.60 13.06 8.91
C ARG A 84 -3.35 11.78 9.23
N GLY A 85 -3.71 11.02 8.21
CA GLY A 85 -4.33 9.72 8.37
C GLY A 85 -3.33 8.80 9.06
N SER A 86 -3.76 8.15 10.14
CA SER A 86 -3.16 6.90 10.55
C SER A 86 -3.30 5.95 9.36
N LEU A 87 -2.27 5.86 8.52
CA LEU A 87 -2.16 4.75 7.59
C LEU A 87 -2.35 3.50 8.46
N PRO A 88 -3.37 2.65 8.19
CA PRO A 88 -3.38 1.35 8.84
C PRO A 88 -1.99 0.74 8.59
N PRO A 89 -1.34 0.15 9.60
CA PRO A 89 -0.01 -0.41 9.43
C PRO A 89 -0.06 -1.27 8.18
N ARG A 90 0.74 -0.90 7.17
CA ARG A 90 0.86 -1.75 5.98
C ARG A 90 1.24 -3.12 6.53
N PRO A 91 0.48 -4.19 6.23
CA PRO A 91 0.85 -5.49 6.73
C PRO A 91 2.29 -5.73 6.28
N LEU A 92 3.17 -6.06 7.24
CA LEU A 92 4.54 -6.49 6.97
C LEU A 92 4.58 -7.81 6.17
N ALA A 93 3.42 -8.36 5.82
CA ALA A 93 3.27 -9.50 4.93
C ALA A 93 3.42 -9.05 3.48
N THR A 94 4.64 -9.14 2.97
CA THR A 94 4.93 -9.20 1.54
C THR A 94 4.19 -10.39 0.93
N PRO A 95 3.35 -10.22 -0.11
CA PRO A 95 2.87 -11.36 -0.90
C PRO A 95 4.09 -12.12 -1.44
N GLY A 96 4.28 -13.37 -1.02
CA GLY A 96 5.48 -14.17 -1.33
C GLY A 96 6.63 -14.08 -0.32
N ALA A 97 6.38 -13.66 0.93
CA ALA A 97 7.39 -13.70 1.99
C ALA A 97 7.92 -15.12 2.20
N THR A 98 9.09 -15.41 1.65
CA THR A 98 9.90 -16.60 1.93
C THR A 98 10.88 -16.25 3.05
N GLY A 99 10.72 -16.86 4.22
CA GLY A 99 11.62 -16.71 5.36
C GLY A 99 11.29 -17.74 6.44
N PRO A 100 12.17 -17.96 7.44
CA PRO A 100 11.93 -18.94 8.50
C PRO A 100 10.59 -18.65 9.19
N GLY A 101 9.68 -19.63 9.21
CA GLY A 101 8.34 -19.47 9.80
C GLY A 101 7.23 -19.19 8.80
N THR A 102 7.51 -19.04 7.50
CA THR A 102 6.48 -18.75 6.48
C THR A 102 6.14 -19.93 5.59
N SER A 103 6.91 -21.03 5.64
CA SER A 103 6.59 -22.26 4.91
C SER A 103 5.54 -23.10 5.64
N GLU A 104 4.77 -23.91 4.91
CA GLU A 104 3.83 -24.86 5.49
C GLU A 104 4.55 -25.85 6.43
N ALA A 105 5.79 -26.22 6.11
CA ALA A 105 6.65 -27.04 6.96
C ALA A 105 7.01 -26.32 8.27
N ASP A 106 7.34 -25.03 8.25
CA ASP A 106 7.64 -24.28 9.48
C ASP A 106 6.42 -24.13 10.39
N VAL A 107 5.25 -23.86 9.80
CA VAL A 107 3.98 -23.80 10.55
C VAL A 107 3.70 -25.15 11.21
N LYS A 108 3.92 -26.26 10.48
CA LYS A 108 3.74 -27.61 11.04
C LYS A 108 4.78 -27.91 12.13
N ARG A 109 6.03 -27.48 11.97
CA ARG A 109 7.10 -27.63 12.96
C ARG A 109 6.76 -26.90 14.27
N ALA A 110 6.25 -25.67 14.19
CA ALA A 110 5.76 -24.93 15.35
C ALA A 110 4.58 -25.63 16.04
N ALA A 111 3.67 -26.24 15.27
CA ALA A 111 2.56 -27.02 15.83
C ALA A 111 3.04 -28.29 16.57
N CYS A 112 4.05 -28.99 16.03
CA CYS A 112 4.65 -30.15 16.70
C CYS A 112 5.38 -29.74 17.98
N GLU A 113 6.09 -28.60 17.98
CA GLU A 113 6.74 -28.06 19.18
C GLU A 113 5.72 -27.75 20.29
N ALA A 114 4.56 -27.18 19.93
CA ALA A 114 3.49 -26.91 20.89
C ALA A 114 2.93 -28.20 21.51
N LEU A 115 2.78 -29.28 20.73
CA LEU A 115 2.39 -30.60 21.24
C LEU A 115 3.45 -31.20 22.17
N ALA A 116 4.73 -31.08 21.81
CA ALA A 116 5.85 -31.53 22.63
C ALA A 116 5.91 -30.78 23.98
N LYS A 117 5.70 -29.46 23.97
CA LYS A 117 5.59 -28.64 25.18
C LYS A 117 4.44 -29.10 26.09
N LYS A 118 3.25 -29.30 25.53
CA LYS A 118 2.09 -29.83 26.27
C LYS A 118 2.35 -31.22 26.85
N LEU A 119 3.00 -32.09 26.08
CA LEU A 119 3.40 -33.42 26.54
C LEU A 119 4.42 -33.33 27.70
N GLY A 120 5.36 -32.38 27.65
CA GLY A 120 6.29 -32.12 28.74
C GLY A 120 5.60 -31.61 30.02
N GLN A 121 4.52 -30.85 29.88
CA GLN A 121 3.75 -30.28 30.99
C GLN A 121 2.71 -31.23 31.59
N ALA A 122 2.25 -32.24 30.83
CA ALA A 122 1.25 -33.20 31.31
C ALA A 122 1.85 -34.13 32.37
N THR A 123 1.32 -34.07 33.60
CA THR A 123 1.79 -34.88 34.74
C THR A 123 1.13 -36.25 34.82
N ASP A 124 -0.05 -36.42 34.23
CA ASP A 124 -0.82 -37.66 34.25
C ASP A 124 -0.61 -38.51 32.99
N ALA A 125 -0.53 -39.83 33.17
CA ALA A 125 -0.26 -40.77 32.08
C ALA A 125 -1.42 -40.86 31.06
N ALA A 126 -2.66 -40.75 31.50
CA ALA A 126 -3.83 -40.78 30.61
C ALA A 126 -3.93 -39.50 29.77
N ALA A 127 -3.43 -38.37 30.26
CA ALA A 127 -3.31 -37.14 29.48
C ALA A 127 -2.12 -37.16 28.49
N ARG A 128 -1.05 -37.90 28.81
CA ARG A 128 0.17 -37.98 27.98
C ARG A 128 0.02 -38.89 26.76
N GLU A 129 -0.76 -39.97 26.86
CA GLU A 129 -0.96 -40.93 25.77
C GLU A 129 -1.51 -40.27 24.48
N PRO A 130 -2.65 -39.55 24.52
CA PRO A 130 -3.17 -38.91 23.31
C PRO A 130 -2.23 -37.83 22.76
N LEU A 131 -1.47 -37.15 23.62
CA LEU A 131 -0.47 -36.16 23.22
C LEU A 131 0.72 -36.81 22.50
N ARG A 132 1.16 -38.01 22.93
CA ARG A 132 2.19 -38.78 22.24
C ARG A 132 1.74 -39.21 20.86
N THR A 133 0.52 -39.73 20.75
CA THR A 133 -0.08 -40.15 19.48
C THR A 133 -0.21 -38.95 18.53
N ALA A 134 -0.72 -37.81 19.03
CA ALA A 134 -0.82 -36.58 18.25
C ALA A 134 0.55 -36.05 17.79
N LEU A 135 1.58 -36.11 18.65
CA LEU A 135 2.93 -35.69 18.31
C LEU A 135 3.55 -36.60 17.23
N GLY A 136 3.34 -37.92 17.32
CA GLY A 136 3.78 -38.88 16.31
C GLY A 136 3.15 -38.62 14.94
N GLN A 137 1.83 -38.38 14.90
CA GLN A 137 1.13 -38.00 13.69
C GLN A 137 1.66 -36.66 13.12
N CYS A 138 1.92 -35.69 14.00
CA CYS A 138 2.45 -34.38 13.62
C CYS A 138 3.82 -34.50 12.92
N HIS A 139 4.72 -35.33 13.46
CA HIS A 139 6.03 -35.59 12.88
C HIS A 139 5.92 -36.29 11.52
N ALA A 140 5.04 -37.30 11.40
CA ALA A 140 4.83 -38.01 10.14
C ALA A 140 4.34 -37.08 9.01
N ASP A 141 3.47 -36.13 9.34
CA ASP A 141 2.99 -35.13 8.39
C ASP A 141 4.06 -34.08 8.05
N LEU A 142 4.87 -33.66 9.03
CA LEU A 142 5.98 -32.73 8.80
C LEU A 142 6.99 -33.30 7.79
N VAL A 143 7.37 -34.58 7.95
CA VAL A 143 8.26 -35.27 7.00
C VAL A 143 7.69 -35.28 5.58
N LYS A 144 6.37 -35.46 5.41
CA LYS A 144 5.72 -35.41 4.09
C LYS A 144 5.75 -34.00 3.48
N LEU A 145 5.65 -32.96 4.30
CA LEU A 145 5.74 -31.57 3.84
C LEU A 145 7.16 -31.20 3.46
N GLU A 146 8.14 -31.59 4.26
CA GLU A 146 9.57 -31.38 3.98
C GLU A 146 10.01 -32.13 2.71
N ALA A 147 9.56 -33.38 2.52
CA ALA A 147 9.85 -34.16 1.30
C ALA A 147 9.28 -33.52 0.02
N LYS A 148 8.16 -32.80 0.10
CA LYS A 148 7.58 -32.05 -1.04
C LYS A 148 8.29 -30.72 -1.30
N SER A 149 9.06 -30.23 -0.32
CA SER A 149 9.72 -28.93 -0.37
C SER A 149 11.10 -29.00 -1.04
N HIS A 150 11.65 -30.21 -1.21
CA HIS A 150 12.85 -30.47 -2.01
C HIS A 150 12.46 -31.00 -3.39
N PRO A 151 12.78 -30.32 -4.51
CA PRO A 151 12.59 -30.88 -5.83
C PRO A 151 13.48 -32.13 -6.02
N PRO A 152 13.01 -33.18 -6.72
CA PRO A 152 13.84 -34.35 -7.01
C PRO A 152 14.98 -33.94 -7.94
N GLY A 153 16.17 -33.73 -7.38
CA GLY A 153 17.34 -33.29 -8.16
C GLY A 153 18.57 -32.86 -7.37
N GLU A 154 18.46 -32.45 -6.10
CA GLU A 154 19.64 -32.16 -5.28
C GLU A 154 20.19 -33.44 -4.64
N GLN A 155 20.95 -34.19 -5.43
CA GLN A 155 21.92 -35.13 -4.88
C GLN A 155 22.99 -34.32 -4.13
N GLY A 156 23.21 -34.69 -2.87
CA GLY A 156 24.19 -34.03 -2.02
C GLY A 156 25.55 -33.94 -2.71
N HIS A 157 26.12 -32.73 -2.73
CA HIS A 157 27.56 -32.63 -2.80
C HIS A 157 28.10 -33.02 -1.43
N GLU A 158 28.36 -34.31 -1.29
CA GLU A 158 29.38 -34.81 -0.38
C GLU A 158 30.69 -34.10 -0.72
N HIS A 159 31.03 -33.03 0.00
CA HIS A 159 32.41 -32.58 0.06
C HIS A 159 33.16 -33.48 1.04
N GLY A 160 33.44 -34.68 0.55
CA GLY A 160 34.62 -35.42 0.94
C GLY A 160 35.84 -34.58 0.60
N GLY A 161 36.64 -34.30 1.61
CA GLY A 161 37.88 -33.56 1.49
C GLY A 161 38.69 -33.75 2.77
N GLU A 162 39.20 -34.96 2.99
CA GLU A 162 40.51 -35.07 3.63
C GLU A 162 41.51 -34.29 2.76
N PRO A 163 42.41 -33.53 3.38
CA PRO A 163 43.80 -33.96 3.27
C PRO A 163 44.68 -33.71 4.52
N HIS A 164 45.47 -34.74 4.83
CA HIS A 164 46.86 -34.77 5.34
C HIS A 164 47.17 -34.28 6.77
#